data_AF-A0A2A7U2W1-F1
#
_entry.id   AF-A0A2A7U2W1-F1
#
_cell.length_a   1.000
_cell.length_b   1.000
_cell.length_c   1.000
_cell.angle_alpha   90.00
_cell.angle_beta   90.00
_cell.angle_gamma   90.00
#
_symmetry.space_group_name_H-M   'P 1'
#
loop_
_entity.id
_entity.type
_entity.pdbx_description
1 polymer ?
#
loop_
_entity_poly.entity_id
_entity_poly.type
_entity_poly.pdbx_seq_one_letter_code
_entity_poly.pdbx_strand_id
1 'polypeptide(L)'
;MKYLGELVENQPCTWLEVAKNSRKNSAEQLRLIAEDMSECYSLYEGLISSHNEELPVSLFLQHSEMLIDYYENSPSKLKKLLFKRRSEHELDFCPFCGNPKTPDTLDHFIPKKGWPEFSIFPNNLVPQCRECAPIKGDGYYCNESNSVMYVHPFYFNFLDNFRFYISVSLNTDGDDIDVSVTLRVVVETQDSDKSRIKLHAKSLKIKNRVINYCNKEFRQWKRRLSKNNFDIRCALQQRLLEWPQADVGKNWQSAFYYALLQNQEVIDYMNSLCPSKNMEQQFNDETMLELN
;
A
#
# COMPACT_ATOMS: atom_id res chain seq x y z
N MET A 1 0.73 6.44 3.98
CA MET A 1 0.86 5.12 4.62
C MET A 1 -0.24 5.04 5.66
N LYS A 2 -0.66 3.83 6.05
CA LYS A 2 -1.81 3.67 6.94
C LYS A 2 -1.56 2.53 7.91
N TYR A 3 -1.81 2.81 9.19
CA TYR A 3 -1.95 1.77 10.21
C TYR A 3 -3.29 1.06 10.05
N LEU A 4 -3.27 -0.27 10.19
CA LEU A 4 -4.39 -1.19 9.93
C LEU A 4 -4.52 -2.19 11.08
N GLY A 5 -4.43 -1.72 12.33
CA GLY A 5 -4.52 -2.58 13.52
C GLY A 5 -5.84 -3.31 13.66
N GLU A 6 -6.91 -2.75 13.11
CA GLU A 6 -8.24 -3.36 13.06
C GLU A 6 -8.29 -4.64 12.21
N LEU A 7 -7.30 -4.87 11.36
CA LEU A 7 -7.21 -6.04 10.51
C LEU A 7 -6.46 -7.21 11.15
N VAL A 8 -5.94 -7.07 12.38
CA VAL A 8 -5.31 -8.18 13.11
C VAL A 8 -6.37 -9.24 13.44
N GLU A 9 -6.11 -10.49 13.04
CA GLU A 9 -6.91 -11.64 13.42
C GLU A 9 -6.46 -12.21 14.77
N ASN A 10 -7.43 -12.57 15.60
CA ASN A 10 -7.19 -13.16 16.92
C ASN A 10 -6.71 -14.62 16.83
N GLN A 11 -5.97 -15.05 17.85
CA GLN A 11 -5.62 -16.45 18.06
C GLN A 11 -6.75 -17.19 18.82
N PRO A 12 -6.93 -18.51 18.61
CA PRO A 12 -6.20 -19.36 17.66
C PRO A 12 -6.56 -19.09 16.19
N CYS A 13 -5.57 -19.19 15.31
CA CYS A 13 -5.71 -18.93 13.88
C CYS A 13 -6.72 -19.88 13.19
N THR A 14 -7.87 -19.32 12.80
CA THR A 14 -8.93 -20.09 12.12
C THR A 14 -8.53 -20.61 10.74
N TRP A 15 -7.56 -19.97 10.07
CA TRP A 15 -7.10 -20.37 8.73
C TRP A 15 -6.34 -21.69 8.75
N LEU A 16 -5.55 -21.92 9.81
CA LEU A 16 -4.84 -23.18 10.02
C LEU A 16 -5.83 -24.33 10.22
N GLU A 17 -6.89 -24.12 10.99
CA GLU A 17 -7.98 -25.10 11.15
C GLU A 17 -8.68 -25.41 9.83
N VAL A 18 -8.94 -24.40 9.00
CA VAL A 18 -9.52 -24.60 7.67
C VAL A 18 -8.57 -25.39 6.76
N ALA A 19 -7.27 -25.16 6.84
CA ALA A 19 -6.26 -25.86 6.05
C ALA A 19 -6.14 -27.34 6.46
N LYS A 20 -6.05 -27.63 7.78
CA LYS A 20 -5.99 -29.00 8.36
C LYS A 20 -7.18 -29.87 7.97
N ASN A 21 -8.36 -29.25 7.87
CA ASN A 21 -9.61 -29.93 7.55
C ASN A 21 -9.93 -29.94 6.04
N SER A 22 -8.96 -29.59 5.20
CA SER A 22 -9.11 -29.64 3.75
C SER A 22 -9.00 -31.07 3.20
N ARG A 23 -9.35 -31.23 1.92
CA ARG A 23 -9.23 -32.49 1.17
C ARG A 23 -7.89 -32.62 0.42
N LYS A 24 -6.91 -31.76 0.74
CA LYS A 24 -5.60 -31.78 0.08
C LYS A 24 -4.84 -33.04 0.49
N ASN A 25 -4.10 -33.65 -0.44
CA ASN A 25 -3.35 -34.88 -0.14
C ASN A 25 -2.34 -34.69 1.00
N SER A 26 -1.81 -33.48 1.16
CA SER A 26 -0.88 -33.10 2.23
C SER A 26 -1.57 -32.69 3.55
N ALA A 27 -2.90 -32.86 3.69
CA ALA A 27 -3.62 -32.46 4.91
C ALA A 27 -3.19 -33.25 6.15
N GLU A 28 -2.87 -34.53 6.01
CA GLU A 28 -2.36 -35.34 7.12
C GLU A 28 -0.98 -34.84 7.59
N GLN A 29 -0.06 -34.59 6.66
CA GLN A 29 1.25 -34.01 6.98
C GLN A 29 1.14 -32.64 7.65
N LEU A 30 0.22 -31.78 7.18
CA LEU A 30 -0.04 -30.49 7.81
C LEU A 30 -0.55 -30.66 9.26
N ARG A 31 -1.40 -31.65 9.54
CA ARG A 31 -1.89 -31.90 10.90
C ARG A 31 -0.76 -32.28 11.86
N LEU A 32 0.25 -33.00 11.39
CA LEU A 32 1.39 -33.42 12.22
C LEU A 32 2.24 -32.24 12.71
N ILE A 33 2.28 -31.14 11.96
CA ILE A 33 3.10 -29.96 12.27
C ILE A 33 2.27 -28.74 12.70
N ALA A 34 0.95 -28.89 12.79
CA ALA A 34 0.04 -27.75 13.00
C ALA A 34 0.17 -27.13 14.40
N GLU A 35 0.44 -27.93 15.42
CA GLU A 35 0.64 -27.43 16.78
C GLU A 35 1.90 -26.54 16.82
N ASP A 36 3.03 -27.03 16.31
CA ASP A 36 4.26 -26.25 16.19
C ASP A 36 4.06 -24.95 15.38
N MET A 37 3.32 -25.00 14.26
CA MET A 37 2.99 -23.81 13.48
C MET A 37 2.16 -22.80 14.30
N SER A 38 1.21 -23.28 15.11
CA SER A 38 0.38 -22.44 15.96
C SER A 38 1.20 -21.77 17.07
N GLU A 39 2.22 -22.44 17.59
CA GLU A 39 3.19 -21.84 18.52
C GLU A 39 3.97 -20.71 17.83
N CYS A 40 4.47 -20.93 16.60
CA CYS A 40 5.10 -19.88 15.82
C CYS A 40 4.18 -18.67 15.58
N TYR A 41 2.88 -18.90 15.34
CA TYR A 41 1.90 -17.81 15.18
C TYR A 41 1.71 -17.00 16.45
N SER A 42 1.80 -17.64 17.61
CA SER A 42 1.70 -16.97 18.91
C SER A 42 2.93 -16.10 19.20
N LEU A 43 4.09 -16.43 18.63
CA LEU A 43 5.34 -15.67 18.77
C LEU A 43 5.51 -14.58 17.69
N TYR A 44 4.64 -14.53 16.68
CA TYR A 44 4.81 -13.69 15.50
C TYR A 44 5.00 -12.20 15.81
N GLU A 45 4.20 -11.65 16.73
CA GLU A 45 4.30 -10.23 17.10
C GLU A 45 5.67 -9.90 17.72
N GLY A 46 6.21 -10.81 18.55
CA GLY A 46 7.55 -10.67 19.09
C GLY A 46 8.61 -10.65 18.00
N LEU A 47 8.51 -11.56 17.02
CA LEU A 47 9.43 -11.66 15.89
C LEU A 47 9.48 -10.37 15.05
N ILE A 48 8.33 -9.78 14.74
CA ILE A 48 8.28 -8.53 13.95
C ILE A 48 8.65 -7.29 14.77
N SER A 49 8.47 -7.33 16.10
CA SER A 49 8.80 -6.23 17.01
C SER A 49 10.31 -6.09 17.20
N SER A 50 11.05 -7.21 17.19
CA SER A 50 12.52 -7.28 17.19
C SER A 50 13.13 -6.89 15.84
N HIS A 51 12.81 -5.69 15.39
CA HIS A 51 13.17 -5.16 14.06
C HIS A 51 14.67 -4.93 13.84
N ASN A 52 15.53 -5.08 14.85
CA ASN A 52 17.00 -4.90 14.74
C ASN A 52 17.75 -6.24 14.77
N GLU A 53 17.02 -7.34 14.65
CA GLU A 53 17.57 -8.68 14.61
C GLU A 53 17.05 -9.39 13.36
N GLU A 54 17.92 -10.19 12.75
CA GLU A 54 17.49 -11.09 11.69
C GLU A 54 16.63 -12.21 12.29
N LEU A 55 15.62 -12.65 11.55
CA LEU A 55 14.78 -13.76 12.00
C LEU A 55 15.59 -15.05 12.06
N PRO A 56 15.32 -15.92 13.04
CA PRO A 56 15.96 -17.23 13.09
C PRO A 56 15.61 -18.06 11.85
N VAL A 57 16.48 -19.01 11.52
CA VAL A 57 16.23 -19.98 10.44
C VAL A 57 14.97 -20.78 10.78
N SER A 58 14.04 -20.87 9.83
CA SER A 58 12.79 -21.61 10.04
C SER A 58 13.05 -23.11 10.22
N LEU A 59 12.40 -23.69 11.23
CA LEU A 59 12.38 -25.14 11.46
C LEU A 59 11.49 -25.88 10.43
N PHE A 60 10.72 -25.14 9.64
CA PHE A 60 9.74 -25.67 8.68
C PHE A 60 10.26 -25.71 7.25
N LEU A 61 11.56 -25.42 7.02
CA LEU A 61 12.13 -25.41 5.68
C LEU A 61 11.96 -26.75 4.94
N GLN A 62 12.00 -27.88 5.65
CA GLN A 62 11.73 -29.20 5.08
C GLN A 62 10.28 -29.38 4.56
N HIS A 63 9.36 -28.52 5.00
CA HIS A 63 7.94 -28.51 4.62
C HIS A 63 7.59 -27.37 3.66
N SER A 64 8.59 -26.63 3.15
CA SER A 64 8.38 -25.38 2.38
C SER A 64 7.42 -25.55 1.21
N GLU A 65 7.63 -26.57 0.38
CA GLU A 65 6.81 -26.81 -0.81
C GLU A 65 5.34 -26.98 -0.43
N MET A 66 5.04 -27.87 0.53
CA MET A 66 3.69 -28.11 1.02
C MET A 66 3.04 -26.83 1.58
N LEU A 67 3.75 -26.10 2.44
CA LEU A 67 3.21 -24.93 3.14
C LEU A 67 2.95 -23.75 2.21
N ILE A 68 3.87 -23.50 1.27
CA ILE A 68 3.68 -22.48 0.22
C ILE A 68 2.53 -22.89 -0.71
N ASP A 69 2.40 -24.18 -1.01
CA ASP A 69 1.34 -24.71 -1.86
C ASP A 69 -0.06 -24.51 -1.23
N TYR A 70 -0.18 -24.48 0.10
CA TYR A 70 -1.44 -24.09 0.76
C TYR A 70 -1.84 -22.63 0.52
N TYR A 71 -0.91 -21.76 0.15
CA TYR A 71 -1.20 -20.39 -0.28
C TYR A 71 -1.45 -20.33 -1.80
N GLU A 72 -0.52 -20.83 -2.61
CA GLU A 72 -0.58 -20.74 -4.08
C GLU A 72 -1.74 -21.55 -4.67
N ASN A 73 -1.90 -22.80 -4.23
CA ASN A 73 -2.95 -23.72 -4.66
C ASN A 73 -3.86 -24.07 -3.47
N SER A 74 -4.49 -23.02 -2.95
CA SER A 74 -5.34 -23.08 -1.76
C SER A 74 -6.57 -23.98 -1.94
N PRO A 75 -6.93 -24.80 -0.92
CA PRO A 75 -8.21 -25.49 -0.91
C PRO A 75 -9.38 -24.48 -0.87
N SER A 76 -10.55 -24.88 -1.38
CA SER A 76 -11.67 -23.97 -1.67
C SER A 76 -12.08 -23.03 -0.52
N LYS A 77 -12.16 -23.53 0.71
CA LYS A 77 -12.49 -22.72 1.89
C LYS A 77 -11.40 -21.70 2.22
N LEU A 78 -10.12 -22.10 2.18
CA LEU A 78 -8.99 -21.19 2.42
C LEU A 78 -8.86 -20.16 1.30
N LYS A 79 -9.10 -20.57 0.05
CA LYS A 79 -9.12 -19.67 -1.12
C LYS A 79 -10.13 -18.53 -0.95
N LYS A 80 -11.31 -18.82 -0.36
CA LYS A 80 -12.31 -17.78 -0.04
C LYS A 80 -11.81 -16.80 1.02
N LEU A 81 -11.14 -17.28 2.07
CA LEU A 81 -10.57 -16.43 3.11
C LEU A 81 -9.45 -15.52 2.56
N LEU A 82 -8.56 -16.09 1.76
CA LEU A 82 -7.52 -15.35 1.04
C LEU A 82 -8.09 -14.30 0.09
N PHE A 83 -9.14 -14.65 -0.65
CA PHE A 83 -9.84 -13.70 -1.53
C PHE A 83 -10.46 -12.56 -0.74
N LYS A 84 -11.22 -12.84 0.31
CA LYS A 84 -11.81 -11.83 1.20
C LYS A 84 -10.72 -10.89 1.73
N ARG A 85 -9.62 -11.45 2.22
CA ARG A 85 -8.50 -10.66 2.74
C ARG A 85 -7.83 -9.78 1.68
N ARG A 86 -7.76 -10.25 0.43
CA ARG A 86 -7.13 -9.54 -0.69
C ARG A 86 -8.00 -8.45 -1.29
N SER A 87 -9.32 -8.64 -1.32
CA SER A 87 -10.20 -7.89 -2.22
C SER A 87 -11.46 -7.33 -1.57
N GLU A 88 -11.90 -7.86 -0.43
CA GLU A 88 -13.10 -7.38 0.29
C GLU A 88 -12.71 -6.48 1.48
N HIS A 89 -11.64 -5.69 1.32
CA HIS A 89 -11.24 -4.67 2.28
C HIS A 89 -11.66 -3.26 1.80
N GLU A 90 -11.77 -2.31 2.72
CA GLU A 90 -12.23 -0.95 2.44
C GLU A 90 -11.06 0.05 2.25
N LEU A 91 -9.95 -0.42 1.66
CA LEU A 91 -8.76 0.41 1.46
C LEU A 91 -8.82 1.15 0.12
N ASP A 92 -8.75 2.48 0.17
CA ASP A 92 -8.67 3.33 -1.04
C ASP A 92 -7.24 3.51 -1.58
N PHE A 93 -6.24 3.16 -0.76
CA PHE A 93 -4.83 3.33 -1.10
C PHE A 93 -3.96 2.26 -0.44
N CYS A 94 -2.78 2.03 -1.02
CA CYS A 94 -1.82 1.06 -0.49
C CYS A 94 -1.34 1.47 0.92
N PRO A 95 -1.47 0.61 1.94
CA PRO A 95 -1.08 0.96 3.30
C PRO A 95 0.44 1.10 3.46
N PHE A 96 1.21 0.33 2.68
CA PHE A 96 2.67 0.42 2.66
C PHE A 96 3.16 1.73 2.07
N CYS A 97 2.70 2.14 0.89
CA CYS A 97 3.33 3.26 0.20
C CYS A 97 2.48 4.50 0.05
N GLY A 98 1.15 4.45 0.22
CA GLY A 98 0.25 5.59 -0.04
C GLY A 98 -0.16 5.76 -1.50
N ASN A 99 0.14 4.80 -2.39
CA ASN A 99 -0.35 4.83 -3.77
C ASN A 99 -1.89 4.87 -3.79
N PRO A 100 -2.54 5.88 -4.41
CA PRO A 100 -3.99 6.07 -4.41
C PRO A 100 -4.69 5.10 -5.37
N LYS A 101 -4.49 3.81 -5.12
CA LYS A 101 -5.16 2.70 -5.75
C LYS A 101 -5.53 1.71 -4.65
N THR A 102 -6.76 1.22 -4.70
CA THR A 102 -7.18 0.07 -3.89
C THR A 102 -6.20 -1.07 -4.10
N PRO A 103 -5.53 -1.55 -3.04
CA PRO A 103 -4.63 -2.68 -3.16
C PRO A 103 -5.42 -3.92 -3.59
N ASP A 104 -4.85 -4.72 -4.48
CA ASP A 104 -5.49 -5.92 -5.03
C ASP A 104 -4.55 -7.14 -5.01
N THR A 105 -3.40 -6.99 -4.35
CA THR A 105 -2.49 -8.10 -4.03
C THR A 105 -2.49 -8.35 -2.53
N LEU A 106 -2.13 -9.57 -2.16
CA LEU A 106 -1.91 -9.98 -0.79
C LEU A 106 -0.45 -10.41 -0.68
N ASP A 107 0.34 -9.69 0.11
CA ASP A 107 1.79 -9.91 0.23
C ASP A 107 2.15 -10.45 1.63
N HIS A 108 3.15 -11.32 1.68
CA HIS A 108 3.66 -11.89 2.94
C HIS A 108 4.63 -10.91 3.59
N PHE A 109 4.35 -10.35 4.76
CA PHE A 109 5.28 -9.43 5.43
C PHE A 109 6.64 -10.10 5.69
N ILE A 110 6.64 -11.24 6.39
CA ILE A 110 7.75 -12.18 6.47
C ILE A 110 7.70 -13.10 5.24
N PRO A 111 8.75 -13.15 4.40
CA PRO A 111 8.74 -13.93 3.15
C PRO A 111 8.51 -15.42 3.35
N LYS A 112 7.51 -15.98 2.67
CA LYS A 112 7.17 -17.41 2.71
C LYS A 112 8.31 -18.35 2.27
N LYS A 113 9.28 -17.84 1.49
CA LYS A 113 10.42 -18.63 1.00
C LYS A 113 11.40 -18.99 2.12
N GLY A 114 11.59 -18.09 3.09
CA GLY A 114 12.46 -18.32 4.25
C GLY A 114 11.71 -18.82 5.48
N TRP A 115 10.43 -18.45 5.61
CA TRP A 115 9.58 -18.78 6.75
C TRP A 115 8.22 -19.32 6.28
N PRO A 116 8.20 -20.54 5.72
CA PRO A 116 7.02 -21.11 5.11
C PRO A 116 5.87 -21.36 6.09
N GLU A 117 6.13 -21.47 7.39
CA GLU A 117 5.12 -21.56 8.44
C GLU A 117 4.13 -20.38 8.39
N PHE A 118 4.58 -19.19 7.99
CA PHE A 118 3.73 -18.00 7.87
C PHE A 118 3.04 -17.84 6.51
N SER A 119 3.10 -18.86 5.63
CA SER A 119 2.53 -18.79 4.28
C SER A 119 1.02 -18.54 4.25
N ILE A 120 0.29 -19.09 5.23
CA ILE A 120 -1.16 -18.96 5.35
C ILE A 120 -1.57 -18.21 6.62
N PHE A 121 -0.62 -17.58 7.30
CA PHE A 121 -0.91 -16.86 8.52
C PHE A 121 -1.56 -15.50 8.19
N PRO A 122 -2.83 -15.25 8.56
CA PRO A 122 -3.54 -14.04 8.14
C PRO A 122 -2.87 -12.73 8.61
N ASN A 123 -2.22 -12.72 9.76
CA ASN A 123 -1.53 -11.52 10.25
C ASN A 123 -0.21 -11.27 9.51
N ASN A 124 0.34 -12.27 8.82
CA ASN A 124 1.46 -12.11 7.90
C ASN A 124 1.04 -11.70 6.48
N LEU A 125 -0.26 -11.74 6.17
CA LEU A 125 -0.79 -11.50 4.83
C LEU A 125 -1.45 -10.13 4.76
N VAL A 126 -0.73 -9.17 4.17
CA VAL A 126 -1.11 -7.76 4.15
C VAL A 126 -1.54 -7.32 2.76
N PRO A 127 -2.72 -6.66 2.62
CA PRO A 127 -3.10 -6.03 1.36
C PRO A 127 -2.05 -5.03 0.88
N GLN A 128 -1.67 -5.12 -0.39
CA GLN A 128 -0.61 -4.31 -0.97
C GLN A 128 -0.90 -3.98 -2.45
N CYS A 129 -0.32 -2.88 -2.96
CA CYS A 129 -0.40 -2.58 -4.39
C CYS A 129 0.59 -3.42 -5.21
N ARG A 130 0.23 -3.68 -6.48
CA ARG A 130 1.04 -4.42 -7.47
C ARG A 130 2.44 -3.87 -7.70
N GLU A 131 2.68 -2.59 -7.42
CA GLU A 131 4.01 -2.02 -7.58
C GLU A 131 4.90 -2.24 -6.34
N CYS A 132 4.34 -2.40 -5.14
CA CYS A 132 5.13 -2.66 -3.93
C CYS A 132 5.55 -4.13 -3.81
N ALA A 133 4.63 -5.06 -4.09
CA ALA A 133 4.89 -6.50 -3.97
C ALA A 133 6.18 -6.97 -4.67
N PRO A 134 6.44 -6.65 -5.95
CA PRO A 134 7.67 -7.07 -6.60
C PRO A 134 8.91 -6.30 -6.13
N ILE A 135 8.79 -5.05 -5.64
CA ILE A 135 9.92 -4.31 -5.06
C ILE A 135 10.36 -4.97 -3.75
N LYS A 136 9.38 -5.38 -2.94
CA LYS A 136 9.62 -6.04 -1.69
C LYS A 136 10.18 -7.45 -1.92
N GLY A 137 9.49 -8.25 -2.74
CA GLY A 137 9.88 -9.63 -3.06
C GLY A 137 10.17 -10.45 -1.79
N ASP A 138 11.29 -11.18 -1.83
CA ASP A 138 11.81 -11.94 -0.67
C ASP A 138 12.68 -11.06 0.26
N GLY A 139 12.83 -9.77 -0.02
CA GLY A 139 13.56 -8.86 0.86
C GLY A 139 12.82 -8.69 2.19
N TYR A 140 13.56 -8.73 3.29
CA TYR A 140 12.99 -8.54 4.63
C TYR A 140 13.93 -7.75 5.54
N TYR A 141 15.20 -8.15 5.64
CA TYR A 141 16.19 -7.58 6.53
C TYR A 141 17.33 -6.89 5.76
N CYS A 142 17.76 -5.71 6.21
CA CYS A 142 18.86 -4.96 5.63
C CYS A 142 20.08 -5.00 6.56
N ASN A 143 21.09 -5.77 6.17
CA ASN A 143 22.32 -5.97 6.92
C ASN A 143 23.11 -4.66 7.12
N GLU A 144 23.09 -3.76 6.14
CA GLU A 144 23.78 -2.48 6.22
C GLU A 144 23.19 -1.56 7.31
N SER A 145 21.87 -1.63 7.51
CA SER A 145 21.18 -0.86 8.55
C SER A 145 20.92 -1.65 9.83
N ASN A 146 21.28 -2.94 9.86
CA ASN A 146 20.92 -3.90 10.90
C ASN A 146 19.45 -3.77 11.32
N SER A 147 18.53 -3.77 10.33
CA SER A 147 17.11 -3.55 10.59
C SER A 147 16.19 -4.14 9.53
N VAL A 148 14.97 -4.50 9.94
CA VAL A 148 13.88 -4.91 9.04
C VAL A 148 13.52 -3.75 8.11
N MET A 149 13.54 -4.04 6.80
CA MET A 149 13.39 -3.07 5.72
C MET A 149 12.02 -2.39 5.69
N TYR A 150 10.97 -3.04 6.21
CA TYR A 150 9.60 -2.59 6.08
C TYR A 150 8.91 -2.45 7.44
N VAL A 151 7.93 -1.55 7.51
CA VAL A 151 7.08 -1.37 8.68
C VAL A 151 5.76 -2.11 8.42
N HIS A 152 5.40 -3.01 9.34
CA HIS A 152 4.18 -3.81 9.28
C HIS A 152 2.91 -2.95 9.49
N PRO A 153 1.98 -2.88 8.52
CA PRO A 153 0.76 -2.05 8.66
C PRO A 153 -0.15 -2.40 9.83
N PHE A 154 -0.23 -3.67 10.23
CA PHE A 154 -1.10 -4.10 11.35
C PHE A 154 -0.55 -3.83 12.75
N TYR A 155 0.77 -3.79 12.94
CA TYR A 155 1.38 -3.80 14.28
C TYR A 155 2.08 -2.50 14.65
N PHE A 156 2.36 -1.62 13.69
CA PHE A 156 3.08 -0.37 13.96
C PHE A 156 2.20 0.86 13.69
N ASN A 157 1.56 1.34 14.76
CA ASN A 157 0.66 2.51 14.70
C ASN A 157 1.36 3.81 14.29
N PHE A 158 2.68 3.94 14.49
CA PHE A 158 3.42 5.13 14.11
C PHE A 158 3.39 5.41 12.60
N LEU A 159 2.96 4.46 11.76
CA LEU A 159 2.69 4.75 10.34
C LEU A 159 1.75 5.95 10.17
N ASP A 160 0.78 6.09 11.08
CA ASP A 160 -0.18 7.19 11.08
C ASP A 160 0.41 8.50 11.62
N ASN A 161 1.65 8.53 12.10
CA ASN A 161 2.33 9.74 12.55
C ASN A 161 2.97 10.51 11.39
N PHE A 162 2.95 9.97 10.17
CA PHE A 162 3.61 10.56 9.00
C PHE A 162 2.62 10.98 7.91
N ARG A 163 2.88 12.10 7.26
CA ARG A 163 2.18 12.56 6.04
C ARG A 163 3.19 12.83 4.95
N PHE A 164 2.84 12.50 3.71
CA PHE A 164 3.57 13.01 2.55
C PHE A 164 3.43 14.52 2.52
N TYR A 165 4.57 15.20 2.46
CA TYR A 165 4.66 16.62 2.21
C TYR A 165 5.31 16.80 0.83
N ILE A 166 4.58 17.47 -0.06
CA ILE A 166 4.99 17.69 -1.44
C ILE A 166 5.11 19.20 -1.63
N SER A 167 6.22 19.63 -2.23
CA SER A 167 6.36 20.99 -2.74
C SER A 167 6.42 20.94 -4.26
N VAL A 168 5.71 21.87 -4.89
CA VAL A 168 5.61 22.01 -6.33
C VAL A 168 6.01 23.43 -6.73
N SER A 169 6.71 23.57 -7.84
CA SER A 169 6.98 24.84 -8.53
C SER A 169 6.89 24.62 -10.03
N LEU A 170 6.61 25.67 -10.80
CA LEU A 170 6.77 25.59 -12.25
C LEU A 170 8.25 25.41 -12.60
N ASN A 171 8.53 24.61 -13.61
CA ASN A 171 9.88 24.45 -14.15
C ASN A 171 10.34 25.75 -14.85
N THR A 172 11.61 25.82 -15.22
CA THR A 172 12.20 26.99 -15.91
C THR A 172 11.53 27.31 -17.25
N ASP A 173 10.99 26.30 -17.93
CA ASP A 173 10.29 26.46 -19.22
C ASP A 173 8.83 26.93 -19.04
N GLY A 174 8.33 26.95 -17.80
CA GLY A 174 7.00 27.44 -17.44
C GLY A 174 5.84 26.54 -17.85
N ASP A 175 6.09 25.27 -18.22
CA ASP A 175 5.06 24.36 -18.72
C ASP A 175 4.98 22.99 -18.02
N ASP A 176 5.94 22.64 -17.16
CA ASP A 176 5.89 21.46 -16.30
C ASP A 176 6.15 21.86 -14.84
N ILE A 177 6.22 20.87 -13.96
CA ILE A 177 6.49 21.10 -12.54
C ILE A 177 7.75 20.41 -12.05
N ASP A 178 8.46 21.09 -11.16
CA ASP A 178 9.44 20.47 -10.27
C ASP A 178 8.74 19.99 -8.99
N VAL A 179 9.05 18.75 -8.59
CA VAL A 179 8.39 18.10 -7.45
C VAL A 179 9.43 17.65 -6.44
N SER A 180 9.29 18.10 -5.20
CA SER A 180 10.02 17.56 -4.06
C SER A 180 9.07 16.84 -3.10
N VAL A 181 9.54 15.75 -2.51
CA VAL A 181 8.73 14.87 -1.66
C VAL A 181 9.51 14.57 -0.39
N THR A 182 8.87 14.82 0.76
CA THR A 182 9.35 14.45 2.09
C THR A 182 8.24 13.82 2.92
N LEU A 183 8.58 13.26 4.08
CA LEU A 183 7.62 12.83 5.08
C LEU A 183 7.63 13.83 6.24
N ARG A 184 6.49 14.45 6.49
CA ARG A 184 6.26 15.31 7.66
C ARG A 184 5.78 14.47 8.83
N VAL A 185 6.41 14.67 9.98
CA VAL A 185 5.96 14.13 11.26
C VAL A 185 4.81 15.00 11.76
N VAL A 186 3.64 14.42 11.98
CA VAL A 186 2.44 15.13 12.46
C VAL A 186 2.09 14.79 13.91
N VAL A 187 2.69 13.74 14.47
CA VAL A 187 2.61 13.34 15.88
C VAL A 187 4.02 13.07 16.37
N GLU A 188 4.36 13.51 17.59
CA GLU A 188 5.67 13.26 18.18
C GLU A 188 6.06 11.77 18.04
N THR A 189 7.24 11.53 17.49
CA THR A 189 7.70 10.19 17.13
C THR A 189 9.17 10.06 17.46
N GLN A 190 9.54 8.97 18.14
CA GLN A 190 10.91 8.66 18.51
C GLN A 190 11.82 8.43 17.28
N ASP A 191 13.12 8.64 17.46
CA ASP A 191 14.07 8.61 16.34
C ASP A 191 14.28 7.21 15.75
N SER A 192 14.06 6.16 16.53
CA SER A 192 14.02 4.77 16.05
C SER A 192 12.93 4.60 14.99
N ASP A 193 11.69 4.99 15.29
CA ASP A 193 10.56 4.89 14.34
C ASP A 193 10.73 5.81 13.12
N LYS A 194 11.29 7.02 13.31
CA LYS A 194 11.68 7.89 12.19
C LYS A 194 12.73 7.22 11.28
N SER A 195 13.66 6.46 11.85
CA SER A 195 14.68 5.74 11.08
C SER A 195 14.07 4.56 10.33
N ARG A 196 13.16 3.81 10.98
CA ARG A 196 12.41 2.71 10.35
C ARG A 196 11.56 3.17 9.17
N ILE A 197 10.84 4.29 9.31
CA ILE A 197 10.02 4.79 8.19
C ILE A 197 10.88 5.30 7.03
N LYS A 198 12.07 5.86 7.31
CA LYS A 198 13.04 6.26 6.28
C LYS A 198 13.55 5.05 5.51
N LEU A 199 13.93 3.99 6.22
CA LEU A 199 14.36 2.72 5.60
C LEU A 199 13.23 2.14 4.74
N HIS A 200 12.01 2.06 5.29
CA HIS A 200 10.83 1.61 4.57
C HIS A 200 10.57 2.39 3.27
N ALA A 201 10.59 3.73 3.35
CA ALA A 201 10.39 4.57 2.18
C ALA A 201 11.49 4.42 1.12
N LYS A 202 12.75 4.22 1.56
CA LYS A 202 13.89 3.96 0.69
C LYS A 202 13.77 2.59 0.01
N SER A 203 13.52 1.53 0.78
CA SER A 203 13.40 0.14 0.30
C SER A 203 12.27 -0.01 -0.73
N LEU A 204 11.13 0.66 -0.52
CA LEU A 204 10.01 0.69 -1.46
C LEU A 204 10.12 1.72 -2.59
N LYS A 205 11.24 2.46 -2.65
CA LYS A 205 11.52 3.51 -3.64
C LYS A 205 10.40 4.55 -3.72
N ILE A 206 9.78 4.90 -2.58
CA ILE A 206 8.55 5.70 -2.53
C ILE A 206 8.77 7.08 -3.16
N LYS A 207 9.87 7.77 -2.82
CA LYS A 207 10.15 9.14 -3.31
C LYS A 207 10.02 9.27 -4.83
N ASN A 208 10.74 8.43 -5.58
CA ASN A 208 10.74 8.50 -7.05
C ASN A 208 9.38 8.13 -7.63
N ARG A 209 8.67 7.19 -7.01
CA ARG A 209 7.32 6.78 -7.43
C ARG A 209 6.29 7.90 -7.22
N VAL A 210 6.38 8.64 -6.11
CA VAL A 210 5.54 9.82 -5.86
C VAL A 210 5.83 10.92 -6.87
N ILE A 211 7.09 11.22 -7.17
CA ILE A 211 7.45 12.23 -8.19
C ILE A 211 6.86 11.84 -9.56
N ASN A 212 7.04 10.58 -9.98
CA ASN A 212 6.47 10.08 -11.23
C ASN A 212 4.94 10.18 -11.26
N TYR A 213 4.28 9.87 -10.14
CA TYR A 213 2.84 10.04 -9.98
C TYR A 213 2.42 11.50 -10.15
N CYS A 214 3.07 12.44 -9.45
CA CYS A 214 2.76 13.87 -9.50
C CYS A 214 2.89 14.43 -10.93
N ASN A 215 3.98 14.13 -11.63
CA ASN A 215 4.19 14.59 -13.01
C ASN A 215 3.15 13.98 -13.98
N LYS A 216 2.76 12.71 -13.77
CA LYS A 216 1.70 12.09 -14.56
C LYS A 216 0.34 12.74 -14.30
N GLU A 217 -0.01 12.97 -13.05
CA GLU A 217 -1.28 13.61 -12.66
C GLU A 217 -1.35 15.06 -13.14
N PHE A 218 -0.27 15.82 -13.02
CA PHE A 218 -0.18 17.19 -13.52
C PHE A 218 -0.50 17.26 -15.02
N ARG A 219 0.16 16.42 -15.83
CA ARG A 219 -0.10 16.33 -17.28
C ARG A 219 -1.54 15.91 -17.60
N GLN A 220 -2.13 15.02 -16.79
CA GLN A 220 -3.53 14.65 -16.96
C GLN A 220 -4.47 15.82 -16.69
N TRP A 221 -4.22 16.61 -15.65
CA TRP A 221 -4.97 17.83 -15.36
C TRP A 221 -4.81 18.86 -16.47
N LYS A 222 -3.58 19.14 -16.94
CA LYS A 222 -3.34 20.02 -18.10
C LYS A 222 -4.21 19.63 -19.30
N ARG A 223 -4.23 18.34 -19.64
CA ARG A 223 -5.04 17.80 -20.75
C ARG A 223 -6.54 17.94 -20.51
N ARG A 224 -7.02 17.84 -19.27
CA ARG A 224 -8.44 18.04 -18.95
C ARG A 224 -8.82 19.52 -19.09
N LEU A 225 -7.99 20.42 -18.56
CA LEU A 225 -8.18 21.87 -18.61
C LEU A 225 -8.13 22.39 -20.04
N SER A 226 -7.23 21.88 -20.88
CA SER A 226 -7.15 22.26 -22.29
C SER A 226 -8.39 21.88 -23.13
N LYS A 227 -9.27 21.03 -22.58
CA LYS A 227 -10.45 20.50 -23.28
C LYS A 227 -11.78 20.93 -22.66
N ASN A 228 -11.76 21.37 -21.41
CA ASN A 228 -12.97 21.64 -20.64
C ASN A 228 -12.77 22.94 -19.87
N ASN A 229 -13.82 23.73 -19.76
CA ASN A 229 -13.77 25.01 -19.08
C ASN A 229 -14.24 24.87 -17.62
N PHE A 230 -13.30 24.69 -16.69
CA PHE A 230 -13.56 24.65 -15.25
C PHE A 230 -12.39 25.22 -14.45
N ASP A 231 -12.65 25.69 -13.23
CA ASP A 231 -11.60 26.15 -12.32
C ASP A 231 -10.93 24.96 -11.62
N ILE A 232 -9.62 24.81 -11.84
CA ILE A 232 -8.83 23.75 -11.23
C ILE A 232 -8.81 23.84 -9.70
N ARG A 233 -8.84 25.05 -9.13
CA ARG A 233 -8.85 25.25 -7.68
C ARG A 233 -10.08 24.60 -7.06
N CYS A 234 -11.27 24.89 -7.61
CA CYS A 234 -12.52 24.29 -7.16
C CYS A 234 -12.50 22.75 -7.31
N ALA A 235 -12.01 22.24 -8.44
CA ALA A 235 -11.92 20.81 -8.67
C ALA A 235 -10.99 20.10 -7.66
N LEU A 236 -9.79 20.64 -7.40
CA LEU A 236 -8.84 20.07 -6.44
C LEU A 236 -9.35 20.18 -5.00
N GLN A 237 -9.99 21.29 -4.62
CA GLN A 237 -10.61 21.45 -3.31
C GLN A 237 -11.69 20.39 -3.09
N GLN A 238 -12.56 20.17 -4.08
CA GLN A 238 -13.58 19.13 -3.98
C GLN A 238 -12.97 17.73 -3.79
N ARG A 239 -11.88 17.42 -4.51
CA ARG A 239 -11.17 16.13 -4.37
C ARG A 239 -10.50 15.96 -3.02
N LEU A 240 -10.08 17.04 -2.36
CA LEU A 240 -9.58 16.98 -0.99
C LEU A 240 -10.70 16.78 0.03
N LEU A 241 -11.87 17.38 -0.20
CA LEU A 241 -13.04 17.24 0.69
C LEU A 241 -13.62 15.81 0.70
N GLU A 242 -13.30 14.98 -0.30
CA GLU A 242 -13.61 13.54 -0.30
C GLU A 242 -12.85 12.78 0.80
N TRP A 243 -11.76 13.33 1.35
CA TRP A 243 -10.96 12.69 2.39
C TRP A 243 -11.24 13.29 3.77
N PRO A 244 -11.23 12.47 4.84
CA PRO A 244 -11.17 12.99 6.20
C PRO A 244 -9.95 13.90 6.36
N GLN A 245 -10.13 15.06 6.99
CA GLN A 245 -9.05 16.05 7.11
C GLN A 245 -7.79 15.48 7.80
N ALA A 246 -7.96 14.56 8.75
CA ALA A 246 -6.87 13.87 9.43
C ALA A 246 -6.06 12.94 8.49
N ASP A 247 -6.67 12.49 7.39
CA ASP A 247 -6.08 11.55 6.43
C ASP A 247 -5.43 12.24 5.22
N VAL A 248 -5.65 13.56 5.05
CA VAL A 248 -4.96 14.34 4.00
C VAL A 248 -3.45 14.21 4.16
N GLY A 249 -2.79 13.75 3.10
CA GLY A 249 -1.36 13.47 3.07
C GLY A 249 -0.98 12.05 3.47
N LYS A 250 -1.93 11.17 3.85
CA LYS A 250 -1.63 9.72 4.01
C LYS A 250 -1.44 9.05 2.65
N ASN A 251 -2.06 9.56 1.59
CA ASN A 251 -1.88 9.06 0.22
C ASN A 251 -1.26 10.13 -0.70
N TRP A 252 -0.72 9.69 -1.84
CA TRP A 252 -0.02 10.59 -2.77
C TRP A 252 -0.93 11.62 -3.42
N GLN A 253 -2.18 11.25 -3.70
CA GLN A 253 -3.15 12.12 -4.36
C GLN A 253 -3.50 13.31 -3.49
N SER A 254 -3.92 13.06 -2.24
CA SER A 254 -4.30 14.13 -1.31
C SER A 254 -3.10 15.02 -0.97
N ALA A 255 -1.90 14.44 -0.82
CA ALA A 255 -0.67 15.22 -0.62
C ALA A 255 -0.37 16.14 -1.82
N PHE A 256 -0.52 15.63 -3.04
CA PHE A 256 -0.23 16.37 -4.26
C PHE A 256 -1.26 17.47 -4.53
N TYR A 257 -2.55 17.18 -4.36
CA TYR A 257 -3.60 18.17 -4.55
C TYR A 257 -3.53 19.28 -3.51
N TYR A 258 -3.18 18.93 -2.26
CA TYR A 258 -2.88 19.93 -1.23
C TYR A 258 -1.71 20.82 -1.68
N ALA A 259 -0.61 20.24 -2.16
CA ALA A 259 0.57 20.98 -2.61
C ALA A 259 0.26 21.95 -3.77
N LEU A 260 -0.49 21.52 -4.79
CA LEU A 260 -0.92 22.38 -5.90
C LEU A 260 -1.72 23.58 -5.38
N LEU A 261 -2.67 23.36 -4.47
CA LEU A 261 -3.51 24.43 -3.91
C LEU A 261 -2.74 25.46 -3.08
N GLN A 262 -1.58 25.09 -2.54
CA GLN A 262 -0.69 26.02 -1.82
C GLN A 262 0.18 26.87 -2.75
N ASN A 263 0.26 26.55 -4.05
CA ASN A 263 1.04 27.30 -5.01
C ASN A 263 0.13 28.06 -5.99
N GLN A 264 -0.03 29.37 -5.76
CA GLN A 264 -0.90 30.22 -6.57
C GLN A 264 -0.44 30.29 -8.04
N GLU A 265 0.86 30.37 -8.30
CA GLU A 265 1.43 30.45 -9.64
C GLU A 265 1.08 29.21 -10.48
N VAL A 266 1.19 28.02 -9.87
CA VAL A 266 0.81 26.76 -10.54
C VAL A 266 -0.69 26.72 -10.81
N ILE A 267 -1.53 27.20 -9.88
CA ILE A 267 -2.99 27.26 -10.08
C ILE A 267 -3.35 28.23 -11.21
N ASP A 268 -2.74 29.42 -11.25
CA ASP A 268 -2.98 30.42 -12.28
C ASP A 268 -2.55 29.91 -13.66
N TYR A 269 -1.37 29.27 -13.73
CA TYR A 269 -0.91 28.59 -14.93
C TYR A 269 -1.92 27.54 -15.40
N MET A 270 -2.35 26.64 -14.52
CA MET A 270 -3.30 25.58 -14.87
C MET A 270 -4.63 26.17 -15.37
N ASN A 271 -5.17 27.20 -14.72
CA ASN A 271 -6.41 27.87 -15.14
C ASN A 271 -6.26 28.60 -16.48
N SER A 272 -5.07 29.10 -16.81
CA SER A 272 -4.80 29.73 -18.12
C SER A 272 -4.90 28.75 -19.30
N LEU A 273 -4.86 27.44 -19.05
CA LEU A 273 -5.01 26.41 -20.09
C LEU A 273 -6.46 26.22 -20.54
N CYS A 274 -7.44 26.75 -19.79
CA CYS A 274 -8.84 26.59 -20.09
C CYS A 274 -9.22 27.30 -21.41
N PRO A 275 -9.99 26.66 -22.31
CA PRO A 275 -10.43 27.29 -23.54
C PRO A 275 -11.39 28.45 -23.22
N SER A 276 -11.30 29.53 -23.99
CA SER A 276 -12.29 30.60 -24.01
C SER A 276 -13.69 30.01 -24.27
N LYS A 277 -14.74 30.51 -23.59
CA LYS A 277 -16.15 30.06 -23.74
C LYS A 277 -16.62 30.15 -25.20
N ASN A 278 -16.29 29.18 -26.03
CA ASN A 278 -16.79 28.98 -27.38
C ASN A 278 -16.64 27.49 -27.71
N MET A 279 -17.56 26.66 -27.22
CA MET A 279 -17.84 25.36 -27.81
C MET A 279 -19.15 24.84 -27.23
N GLU A 280 -20.23 24.98 -28.00
CA GLU A 280 -21.44 24.17 -27.85
C GLU A 280 -21.04 22.71 -28.08
N GLN A 281 -21.11 21.88 -27.04
CA GLN A 281 -21.02 20.43 -27.21
C GLN A 281 -22.37 19.93 -27.70
N GLN A 282 -22.42 19.55 -28.99
CA GLN A 282 -23.49 18.71 -29.53
C GLN A 282 -23.41 17.34 -28.84
N PHE A 283 -24.43 17.01 -28.04
CA PHE A 283 -24.68 15.64 -27.62
C PHE A 283 -25.20 14.87 -28.84
N ASN A 284 -24.40 13.92 -29.33
CA ASN A 284 -24.87 12.93 -30.29
C ASN A 284 -25.65 11.85 -29.54
N ASP A 285 -26.71 11.32 -30.16
CA ASP A 285 -27.47 10.18 -29.66
C ASP A 285 -26.53 8.99 -29.35
N GLU A 286 -26.46 8.60 -28.08
CA GLU A 286 -25.60 7.51 -27.62
C GLU A 286 -26.32 6.16 -27.78
N THR A 287 -25.81 5.31 -28.67
CA THR A 287 -26.23 3.91 -28.75
C THR A 287 -25.62 3.13 -27.60
N MET A 288 -26.44 2.65 -26.67
CA MET A 288 -26.00 1.80 -25.56
C MET A 288 -25.75 0.36 -26.02
N LEU A 289 -24.59 -0.19 -25.66
CA LEU A 289 -24.27 -1.61 -25.84
C LEU A 289 -24.24 -2.28 -24.47
N GLU A 290 -24.97 -3.40 -24.32
CA GLU A 290 -24.90 -4.21 -23.11
C GLU A 290 -23.54 -4.93 -23.02
N LEU A 291 -22.89 -4.83 -21.85
CA LEU A 291 -21.70 -5.59 -21.52
C LEU A 291 -22.16 -6.91 -20.88
N ASN A 292 -22.05 -8.00 -21.65
CA ASN A 292 -22.31 -9.37 -21.19
C ASN A 292 -21.40 -9.78 -20.02
#